data_AF-A0ABD0L8A7-F1
#
_entry.id   AF-A0ABD0L8A7-F1
#
_cell.length_a   1.000
_cell.length_b   1.000
_cell.length_c   1.000
_cell.angle_alpha   90.00
_cell.angle_beta   90.00
_cell.angle_gamma   90.00
#
_symmetry.space_group_name_H-M   'P 1'
#
loop_
_entity.id
_entity.type
_entity.pdbx_description
1 polymer ?
#
loop_
_entity_poly.entity_id
_entity_poly.type
_entity_poly.pdbx_seq_one_letter_code
_entity_poly.pdbx_strand_id
1 'polypeptide(L)'
;MTSVNLMALVLLDFSQQRENTWAGSSGRGVEELDFFLSGVEQLYAVQPSPWCPHLTCVQPLPPGGLDTSAPCQDCGDTTENWVCLVCYKVFCSRYVQEHMLFHSIAEEGHLMVLSYSDLSVWCYACNDYIDNQITHPMKDAAHRSKFGEALPSYFFIS
;
A
#
# COMPACT_ATOMS: atom_id res chain seq x y z
N MET A 1 10.57 27.52 -6.96
CA MET A 1 9.47 27.25 -6.01
C MET A 1 9.35 25.74 -5.92
N THR A 2 10.27 25.14 -5.17
CA THR A 2 10.96 23.90 -5.54
C THR A 2 11.04 23.00 -4.32
N SER A 3 10.63 21.74 -4.46
CA SER A 3 10.98 20.57 -3.62
C SER A 3 10.56 20.55 -2.13
N VAL A 4 10.47 21.67 -1.42
CA VAL A 4 10.25 21.68 0.05
C VAL A 4 8.80 21.42 0.48
N ASN A 5 7.83 21.51 -0.42
CA ASN A 5 6.40 21.40 -0.07
C ASN A 5 5.88 19.96 -0.05
N LEU A 6 6.57 19.01 -0.69
CA LEU A 6 6.18 17.60 -0.71
C LEU A 6 6.58 16.88 0.60
N MET A 7 7.74 17.24 1.17
CA MET A 7 8.23 16.69 2.45
C MET A 7 7.30 17.00 3.62
N ALA A 8 6.72 18.20 3.65
CA ALA A 8 5.80 18.60 4.71
C ALA A 8 4.44 17.91 4.57
N LEU A 9 3.90 17.76 3.36
CA LEU A 9 2.58 17.14 3.16
C LEU A 9 2.57 15.65 3.54
N VAL A 10 3.60 14.89 3.14
CA VAL A 10 3.66 13.46 3.46
C VAL A 10 3.85 13.23 4.97
N LEU A 11 4.66 14.04 5.67
CA LEU A 11 4.83 13.91 7.13
C LEU A 11 3.64 14.45 7.93
N LEU A 12 2.93 15.48 7.43
CA LEU A 12 1.77 16.05 8.11
C LEU A 12 0.51 15.18 7.97
N ASP A 13 0.27 14.55 6.82
CA ASP A 13 -0.85 13.60 6.67
C ASP A 13 -0.71 12.38 7.60
N PHE A 14 0.52 11.93 7.86
CA PHE A 14 0.81 10.85 8.83
C PHE A 14 0.56 11.28 10.29
N SER A 15 0.80 12.56 10.63
CA SER A 15 0.49 13.07 11.97
C SER A 15 -1.03 13.11 12.23
N GLN A 16 -1.81 13.48 11.21
CA GLN A 16 -3.27 13.55 11.28
C GLN A 16 -3.92 12.17 11.49
N GLN A 17 -3.30 11.09 10.99
CA GLN A 17 -3.75 9.72 11.21
C GLN A 17 -3.50 9.19 12.63
N ARG A 18 -2.63 9.82 13.43
CA ARG A 18 -2.43 9.46 14.85
C ARG A 18 -3.44 10.10 15.80
N GLU A 19 -4.09 11.19 15.39
CA GLU A 19 -4.97 11.98 16.27
C GLU A 19 -6.45 11.55 16.22
N ASN A 20 -6.87 10.76 15.22
CA ASN A 20 -8.27 10.34 15.07
C ASN A 20 -8.68 9.13 15.93
N THR A 21 -7.81 8.64 16.81
CA THR A 21 -8.20 7.68 17.84
C THR A 21 -8.41 8.42 19.16
N TRP A 22 -9.67 8.43 19.62
CA TRP A 22 -10.11 8.77 20.98
C TRP A 22 -10.71 10.15 21.25
N ALA A 23 -12.02 10.29 21.01
CA ALA A 23 -12.89 11.11 21.86
C ALA A 23 -14.34 10.59 21.80
N GLY A 24 -14.78 9.92 22.86
CA GLY A 24 -16.14 9.41 23.00
C GLY A 24 -16.84 9.86 24.30
N SER A 25 -18.18 9.86 24.20
CA SER A 25 -19.24 10.03 25.22
C SER A 25 -19.81 11.45 25.41
N SER A 26 -21.14 11.65 25.58
CA SER A 26 -22.11 10.88 26.37
C SER A 26 -23.59 11.27 26.10
N GLY A 27 -24.57 10.35 26.31
CA GLY A 27 -25.95 10.71 26.72
C GLY A 27 -27.19 9.95 26.18
N ARG A 28 -27.57 8.84 26.85
CA ARG A 28 -28.93 8.28 27.21
C ARG A 28 -30.16 8.31 26.26
N GLY A 29 -30.70 7.11 25.95
CA GLY A 29 -32.09 6.67 26.27
C GLY A 29 -33.10 6.40 25.13
N VAL A 30 -33.60 5.14 25.07
CA VAL A 30 -34.78 4.54 24.35
C VAL A 30 -34.73 4.56 22.80
N GLU A 31 -34.83 3.46 22.03
CA GLU A 31 -35.85 2.39 22.00
C GLU A 31 -35.27 1.02 21.56
N GLU A 32 -35.84 -0.07 22.10
CA GLU A 32 -35.28 -1.43 22.21
C GLU A 32 -35.47 -2.34 20.98
N LEU A 33 -35.69 -1.77 19.78
CA LEU A 33 -35.86 -2.54 18.53
C LEU A 33 -34.72 -2.38 17.50
N ASP A 34 -33.80 -1.44 17.72
CA ASP A 34 -32.58 -1.27 16.88
C ASP A 34 -31.38 -2.11 17.36
N PHE A 35 -31.50 -2.75 18.53
CA PHE A 35 -30.40 -3.47 19.19
C PHE A 35 -29.93 -4.74 18.45
N PHE A 36 -30.78 -5.35 17.61
CA PHE A 36 -30.42 -6.57 16.89
C PHE A 36 -29.75 -6.34 15.52
N LEU A 37 -29.67 -5.09 15.03
CA LEU A 37 -28.96 -4.75 13.80
C LEU A 37 -27.75 -3.82 14.00
N SER A 38 -27.48 -3.37 15.24
CA SER A 38 -26.31 -2.53 15.55
C SER A 38 -24.99 -3.31 15.67
N GLY A 39 -25.00 -4.63 15.46
CA GLY A 39 -23.84 -5.51 15.56
C GLY A 39 -23.15 -5.83 14.23
N VAL A 40 -23.65 -5.33 13.10
CA VAL A 40 -22.84 -5.27 11.88
C VAL A 40 -21.91 -4.07 12.03
N GLU A 41 -20.72 -4.31 12.57
CA GLU A 41 -19.58 -3.44 12.29
C GLU A 41 -19.59 -3.19 10.79
N GLN A 42 -19.79 -1.93 10.39
CA GLN A 42 -19.74 -1.55 8.99
C GLN A 42 -18.34 -1.89 8.50
N LEU A 43 -18.21 -3.01 7.77
CA LEU A 43 -16.97 -3.40 7.14
C LEU A 43 -16.75 -2.41 5.99
N TYR A 44 -15.82 -1.48 6.18
CA TYR A 44 -15.36 -0.59 5.13
C TYR A 44 -14.36 -1.37 4.26
N ALA A 45 -14.87 -2.03 3.21
CA ALA A 45 -14.00 -2.59 2.20
C ALA A 45 -13.31 -1.44 1.44
N VAL A 46 -12.00 -1.32 1.60
CA VAL A 46 -11.20 -0.41 0.77
C VAL A 46 -11.23 -0.95 -0.66
N GLN A 47 -11.80 -0.18 -1.58
CA GLN A 47 -11.73 -0.48 -3.01
C GLN A 47 -10.52 0.24 -3.60
N PRO A 48 -9.51 -0.48 -4.12
CA PRO A 48 -8.38 0.15 -4.80
C PRO A 48 -8.87 0.97 -6.00
N SER A 49 -8.26 2.13 -6.20
CA SER A 49 -8.52 2.93 -7.38
C SER A 49 -8.03 2.18 -8.64
N PRO A 50 -8.83 2.15 -9.72
CA PRO A 50 -8.45 1.48 -10.95
C PRO A 50 -7.38 2.24 -11.74
N TRP A 51 -7.12 3.51 -11.41
CA TRP A 51 -6.22 4.35 -12.18
C TRP A 51 -5.63 5.50 -11.35
N CYS A 52 -4.37 5.83 -11.61
CA CYS A 52 -3.76 7.08 -11.18
C CYS A 52 -2.76 7.58 -12.25
N PRO A 53 -2.43 8.88 -12.30
CA PRO A 53 -1.49 9.43 -13.28
C PRO A 53 -0.06 8.86 -13.13
N HIS A 54 0.26 8.30 -11.97
CA HIS A 54 1.58 7.72 -11.65
C HIS A 54 1.78 6.30 -12.17
N LEU A 55 0.76 5.65 -12.76
CA LEU A 55 0.94 4.38 -13.45
C LEU A 55 2.00 4.44 -14.56
N THR A 56 2.25 5.63 -15.10
CA THR A 56 3.26 5.89 -16.13
C THR A 56 4.70 5.69 -15.67
N CYS A 57 4.98 5.71 -14.35
CA CYS A 57 6.35 5.48 -13.85
C CYS A 57 6.70 4.00 -13.69
N VAL A 58 5.69 3.12 -13.69
CA VAL A 58 5.86 1.67 -13.52
C VAL A 58 6.73 1.10 -14.64
N GLN A 59 7.79 0.41 -14.27
CA GLN A 59 8.70 -0.23 -15.22
C GLN A 59 8.29 -1.68 -15.51
N PRO A 60 8.66 -2.25 -16.68
CA PRO A 60 8.40 -3.65 -16.99
C PRO A 60 9.01 -4.60 -15.95
N LEU A 61 8.36 -5.75 -15.75
CA LEU A 61 8.85 -6.81 -14.85
C LEU A 61 10.28 -7.23 -15.26
N PRO A 62 11.24 -7.29 -14.32
CA PRO A 62 12.59 -7.76 -14.63
C PRO A 62 12.59 -9.24 -15.04
N PRO A 63 13.53 -9.70 -15.90
CA PRO A 63 13.58 -11.09 -16.37
C PRO A 63 13.70 -12.13 -15.24
N GLY A 64 14.26 -11.75 -14.10
CA GLY A 64 14.38 -12.62 -12.92
C GLY A 64 13.11 -12.74 -12.08
N GLY A 65 12.03 -12.02 -12.42
CA GLY A 65 10.81 -11.97 -11.62
C GLY A 65 11.01 -11.21 -10.31
N LEU A 66 10.20 -11.54 -9.31
CA LEU A 66 10.25 -10.97 -7.96
C LEU A 66 10.58 -12.06 -6.96
N ASP A 67 11.28 -11.69 -5.89
CA ASP A 67 11.53 -12.55 -4.73
C ASP A 67 10.87 -11.92 -3.50
N THR A 68 9.75 -12.51 -3.06
CA THR A 68 9.00 -12.01 -1.91
C THR A 68 9.70 -12.28 -0.57
N SER A 69 10.78 -13.05 -0.56
CA SER A 69 11.63 -13.28 0.63
C SER A 69 12.79 -12.29 0.74
N ALA A 70 12.97 -11.41 -0.25
CA ALA A 70 14.07 -10.45 -0.28
C ALA A 70 14.03 -9.52 0.95
N PRO A 71 15.17 -9.33 1.64
CA PRO A 71 15.25 -8.45 2.79
C PRO A 71 15.23 -6.97 2.39
N CYS A 72 14.90 -6.10 3.34
CA CYS A 72 15.12 -4.67 3.20
C CYS A 72 16.60 -4.39 2.98
N GLN A 73 16.93 -3.62 1.95
CA GLN A 73 18.32 -3.32 1.60
C GLN A 73 19.07 -2.48 2.65
N ASP A 74 18.34 -1.74 3.49
CA ASP A 74 18.92 -0.85 4.50
C ASP A 74 19.07 -1.53 5.88
N CYS A 75 18.04 -2.23 6.35
CA CYS A 75 18.04 -2.83 7.70
C CYS A 75 18.04 -4.36 7.74
N GLY A 76 17.91 -5.04 6.60
CA GLY A 76 17.89 -6.50 6.53
C GLY A 76 16.60 -7.17 7.03
N ASP A 77 15.56 -6.41 7.40
CA ASP A 77 14.28 -6.98 7.81
C ASP A 77 13.65 -7.81 6.68
N THR A 78 12.92 -8.88 7.01
CA THR A 78 12.29 -9.81 6.04
C THR A 78 10.79 -9.95 6.24
N THR A 79 10.19 -9.15 7.13
CA THR A 79 8.80 -9.36 7.60
C THR A 79 7.79 -8.61 6.76
N GLU A 80 7.91 -7.28 6.68
CA GLU A 80 6.96 -6.42 5.97
C GLU A 80 7.66 -5.58 4.91
N ASN A 81 8.16 -6.25 3.88
CA ASN A 81 8.86 -5.58 2.80
C ASN A 81 7.95 -5.21 1.64
N TRP A 82 8.34 -4.14 0.99
CA TRP A 82 7.74 -3.61 -0.22
C TRP A 82 8.81 -3.59 -1.31
N VAL A 83 8.38 -3.70 -2.56
CA VAL A 83 9.25 -3.51 -3.73
C VAL A 83 8.82 -2.29 -4.52
N CYS A 84 9.79 -1.47 -4.93
CA CYS A 84 9.54 -0.34 -5.83
C CYS A 84 9.24 -0.85 -7.23
N LEU A 85 8.11 -0.45 -7.83
CA LEU A 85 7.74 -0.84 -9.21
C LEU A 85 8.44 -0.01 -10.28
N VAL A 86 9.36 0.89 -9.89
CA VAL A 86 10.20 1.68 -10.80
C VAL A 86 11.60 1.08 -10.88
N CYS A 87 12.25 0.82 -9.74
CA CYS A 87 13.63 0.34 -9.70
C CYS A 87 13.82 -1.06 -9.13
N TYR A 88 12.76 -1.71 -8.67
CA TYR A 88 12.76 -3.07 -8.10
C TYR A 88 13.64 -3.26 -6.86
N LYS A 89 14.05 -2.16 -6.19
CA LYS A 89 14.66 -2.23 -4.86
C LYS A 89 13.62 -2.57 -3.80
N VAL A 90 14.07 -3.24 -2.74
CA VAL A 90 13.22 -3.77 -1.66
C VAL A 90 13.55 -3.07 -0.34
N PHE A 91 12.51 -2.55 0.33
CA PHE A 91 12.64 -1.84 1.59
C PHE A 91 11.47 -2.14 2.52
N CYS A 92 11.70 -2.00 3.83
CA CYS A 92 10.69 -2.31 4.84
C CYS A 92 9.57 -1.25 4.88
N SER A 93 8.39 -1.67 5.33
CA SER A 93 7.17 -0.87 5.46
C SER A 93 7.30 0.25 6.49
N ARG A 94 6.26 1.07 6.55
CA ARG A 94 6.07 2.09 7.59
C ARG A 94 5.95 1.53 9.01
N TYR A 95 5.58 0.25 9.16
CA TYR A 95 5.43 -0.38 10.48
C TYR A 95 6.75 -0.95 11.02
N VAL A 96 7.82 -0.91 10.20
CA VAL A 96 9.16 -1.34 10.60
C VAL A 96 10.08 -0.13 10.80
N GLN A 97 10.70 0.40 9.75
CA GLN A 97 11.62 1.54 9.79
C GLN A 97 11.41 2.53 8.63
N GLU A 98 10.31 2.38 7.88
CA GLU A 98 9.88 3.32 6.83
C GLU A 98 10.86 3.49 5.66
N HIS A 99 11.82 2.59 5.46
CA HIS A 99 12.81 2.70 4.38
C HIS A 99 12.17 2.79 2.99
N MET A 100 11.02 2.16 2.73
CA MET A 100 10.34 2.34 1.44
C MET A 100 9.75 3.75 1.26
N LEU A 101 9.28 4.36 2.36
CA LEU A 101 8.82 5.74 2.35
C LEU A 101 10.00 6.68 2.05
N PHE A 102 11.14 6.52 2.77
CA PHE A 102 12.34 7.31 2.51
C PHE A 102 12.85 7.13 1.08
N HIS A 103 12.80 5.91 0.55
CA HIS A 103 13.13 5.64 -0.85
C HIS A 103 12.27 6.47 -1.82
N SER A 104 10.94 6.50 -1.63
CA SER A 104 10.03 7.27 -2.50
C SER A 104 10.27 8.79 -2.44
N ILE A 105 10.77 9.29 -1.31
CA ILE A 105 11.07 10.72 -1.10
C ILE A 105 12.43 11.06 -1.71
N ALA A 106 13.42 10.17 -1.58
CA ALA A 106 14.78 10.38 -2.06
C ALA A 106 14.89 10.22 -3.58
N GLU A 107 14.10 9.32 -4.17
CA GLU A 107 14.16 9.00 -5.60
C GLU A 107 12.93 9.56 -6.32
N GLU A 108 13.14 10.60 -7.14
CA GLU A 108 12.05 11.28 -7.85
C GLU A 108 11.28 10.32 -8.77
N GLY A 109 9.96 10.30 -8.65
CA GLY A 109 9.07 9.47 -9.47
C GLY A 109 8.91 8.03 -8.98
N HIS A 110 9.59 7.61 -7.91
CA HIS A 110 9.48 6.27 -7.32
C HIS A 110 8.25 6.15 -6.40
N LEU A 111 7.07 6.37 -6.96
CA LEU A 111 5.83 6.54 -6.21
C LEU A 111 5.01 5.25 -6.08
N MET A 112 5.26 4.27 -6.95
CA MET A 112 4.49 3.03 -7.05
C MET A 112 5.25 1.88 -6.40
N VAL A 113 4.64 1.25 -5.39
CA VAL A 113 5.26 0.15 -4.63
C VAL A 113 4.29 -1.01 -4.45
N LEU A 114 4.80 -2.24 -4.42
CA LEU A 114 4.03 -3.46 -4.20
C LEU A 114 4.43 -4.10 -2.87
N SER A 115 3.45 -4.46 -2.06
CA SER A 115 3.62 -5.15 -0.78
C SER A 115 3.91 -6.63 -1.00
N TYR A 116 4.94 -7.17 -0.36
CA TYR A 116 5.15 -8.61 -0.31
C TYR A 116 4.28 -9.33 0.72
N SER A 117 3.63 -8.60 1.63
CA SER A 117 2.73 -9.17 2.64
C SER A 117 1.38 -9.58 2.06
N ASP A 118 0.77 -8.74 1.23
CA ASP A 118 -0.60 -8.92 0.75
C ASP A 118 -0.77 -8.68 -0.76
N LEU A 119 0.33 -8.40 -1.48
CA LEU A 119 0.35 -8.14 -2.93
C LEU A 119 -0.48 -6.91 -3.36
N SER A 120 -0.83 -6.04 -2.40
CA SER A 120 -1.43 -4.74 -2.66
C SER A 120 -0.40 -3.80 -3.30
N VAL A 121 -0.88 -2.86 -4.12
CA VAL A 121 -0.03 -1.82 -4.73
C VAL A 121 -0.45 -0.48 -4.16
N TRP A 122 0.53 0.31 -3.74
CA TRP A 122 0.33 1.62 -3.13
C TRP A 122 0.97 2.71 -3.96
N CYS A 123 0.29 3.84 -4.09
CA CYS A 123 0.84 5.05 -4.68
C CYS A 123 1.06 6.12 -3.59
N TYR A 124 2.31 6.47 -3.30
CA TYR A 124 2.63 7.46 -2.27
C TYR A 124 2.06 8.85 -2.57
N ALA A 125 2.04 9.27 -3.84
CA ALA A 125 1.52 10.60 -4.21
C ALA A 125 0.00 10.70 -4.17
N CYS A 126 -0.72 9.58 -4.39
CA CYS A 126 -2.18 9.56 -4.31
C CYS A 126 -2.69 9.21 -2.92
N ASN A 127 -1.83 8.67 -2.05
CA ASN A 127 -2.21 8.13 -0.75
C ASN A 127 -3.34 7.10 -0.87
N ASP A 128 -3.24 6.22 -1.86
CA ASP A 128 -4.30 5.28 -2.22
C ASP A 128 -3.74 3.96 -2.77
N TYR A 129 -4.52 2.88 -2.60
CA TYR A 129 -4.25 1.59 -3.22
C TYR A 129 -4.65 1.62 -4.69
N ILE A 130 -3.83 1.02 -5.54
CA ILE A 130 -4.06 0.99 -6.98
C ILE A 130 -4.21 -0.45 -7.46
N ASP A 131 -5.25 -0.75 -8.24
CA ASP A 131 -5.36 -2.02 -8.96
C ASP A 131 -5.60 -1.75 -10.44
N ASN A 132 -4.60 -2.02 -11.27
CA ASN A 132 -4.65 -1.73 -12.69
C ASN A 132 -3.92 -2.81 -13.48
N GLN A 133 -4.35 -3.04 -14.72
CA GLN A 133 -3.73 -4.00 -15.64
C GLN A 133 -2.21 -3.82 -15.80
N ILE A 134 -1.71 -2.59 -15.68
CA ILE A 134 -0.27 -2.30 -15.73
C ILE A 134 0.49 -2.99 -14.59
N THR A 135 -0.09 -3.14 -13.40
CA THR A 135 0.57 -3.72 -12.22
C THR A 135 0.34 -5.23 -12.07
N HIS A 136 -0.58 -5.80 -12.86
CA HIS A 136 -0.95 -7.22 -12.83
C HIS A 136 0.24 -8.18 -13.05
N PRO A 137 1.17 -7.95 -14.00
CA PRO A 137 2.34 -8.83 -14.17
C PRO A 137 3.22 -8.92 -12.91
N MET A 138 3.33 -7.83 -12.15
CA MET A 138 4.12 -7.77 -10.92
C MET A 138 3.38 -8.44 -9.76
N LYS A 139 2.05 -8.26 -9.64
CA LYS A 139 1.21 -8.99 -8.69
C LYS A 139 1.30 -10.50 -8.92
N ASP A 140 1.25 -10.93 -10.18
CA ASP A 140 1.36 -12.33 -10.58
C ASP A 140 2.75 -12.92 -10.32
N ALA A 141 3.81 -12.17 -10.62
CA ALA A 141 5.18 -12.58 -10.31
C ALA A 141 5.42 -12.72 -8.79
N ALA A 142 4.93 -11.77 -8.00
CA ALA A 142 5.02 -11.84 -6.55
C ALA A 142 4.16 -12.99 -5.98
N HIS A 143 2.97 -13.24 -6.53
CA HIS A 143 2.14 -14.37 -6.12
C HIS A 143 2.83 -15.71 -6.39
N ARG A 144 3.43 -15.88 -7.57
CA ARG A 144 4.24 -17.08 -7.88
C ARG A 144 5.39 -17.27 -6.92
N SER A 145 6.12 -16.19 -6.62
CA SER A 145 7.23 -16.23 -5.67
C SER A 145 6.76 -16.65 -4.27
N LYS A 146 5.62 -16.11 -3.81
CA LYS A 146 5.10 -16.32 -2.46
C LYS A 146 4.41 -17.66 -2.24
N PHE A 147 3.63 -18.10 -3.23
CA PHE A 147 2.71 -19.24 -3.09
C PHE A 147 3.02 -20.41 -4.03
N GLY A 148 3.96 -20.23 -4.98
CA GLY A 148 4.33 -21.28 -5.94
C GLY A 148 3.35 -21.46 -7.10
N GLU A 149 2.35 -20.58 -7.25
CA GLU A 149 1.33 -20.65 -8.30
C GLU A 149 0.98 -19.26 -8.86
N ALA A 150 0.38 -19.22 -10.05
CA ALA A 150 -0.06 -17.96 -10.67
C ALA A 150 -1.21 -17.31 -9.89
N LEU A 151 -1.33 -15.99 -9.97
CA LEU A 151 -2.45 -15.28 -9.37
C LEU A 151 -3.77 -15.76 -10.03
N PRO A 152 -4.81 -16.12 -9.27
CA PRO A 152 -6.07 -16.57 -9.85
C PRO A 152 -6.67 -15.51 -10.77
N SER A 153 -7.18 -15.92 -11.94
CA SER A 153 -7.63 -15.00 -13.00
C SER A 153 -8.76 -14.04 -12.59
N TYR A 154 -9.55 -14.40 -11.58
CA TYR A 154 -10.62 -13.53 -11.06
C TYR A 154 -10.09 -12.26 -10.38
N PHE A 155 -8.80 -12.18 -10.05
CA PHE A 155 -8.18 -10.95 -9.55
C PHE A 155 -7.88 -9.91 -10.63
N PHE A 156 -8.11 -10.20 -11.92
CA PHE A 156 -7.77 -9.31 -13.04
C PHE A 156 -8.98 -8.70 -13.77
N ILE A 157 -10.21 -8.93 -13.30
CA ILE A 157 -11.46 -8.59 -14.01
C ILE A 157 -12.18 -7.32 -13.49
N SER A 158 -11.52 -6.47 -12.71
CA SER A 158 -12.05 -5.19 -12.23
C SER A 158 -11.87 -4.05 -13.23
#